data_AF-A0A820KBU1-F1
#
_entry.id   AF-A0A820KBU1-F1
#
_cell.length_a   1.000
_cell.length_b   1.000
_cell.length_c   1.000
_cell.angle_alpha   90.00
_cell.angle_beta   90.00
_cell.angle_gamma   90.00
#
_symmetry.space_group_name_H-M   'P 1'
#
loop_
_entity.id
_entity.type
_entity.pdbx_description
1 polymer ?
#
loop_
_entity_poly.entity_id
_entity_poly.type
_entity_poly.pdbx_seq_one_letter_code
_entity_poly.pdbx_strand_id
1 'polypeptide(L)'
;MVQNFIIEDTFNREKINLWQILNEQMITDNNLLPRNTSLSDIMNTWTDQMGYPYVEVIRDYSTNMISISQHQFLFDVEAQPPNSPYNYQWYIPFQFKSLSSSSSS
;
A
#
# COMPACT_ATOMS: atom_id res chain seq x y z
N MET A 1 -31.62 -8.75 9.99
CA MET A 1 -30.24 -9.18 10.32
C MET A 1 -29.57 -10.07 9.27
N VAL A 2 -30.26 -10.54 8.22
CA VAL A 2 -29.66 -11.46 7.20
C VAL A 2 -29.08 -10.73 5.98
N GLN A 3 -29.59 -9.53 5.64
CA GLN A 3 -29.24 -8.84 4.39
C GLN A 3 -27.78 -8.34 4.34
N ASN A 4 -27.23 -7.87 5.45
CA ASN A 4 -25.86 -7.31 5.47
C ASN A 4 -24.78 -8.40 5.50
N PHE A 5 -25.07 -9.57 6.09
CA PHE A 5 -24.12 -10.67 6.16
C PHE A 5 -23.78 -11.22 4.77
N ILE A 6 -24.77 -11.34 3.88
CA ILE A 6 -24.57 -11.83 2.52
C ILE A 6 -23.75 -10.83 1.69
N ILE A 7 -24.01 -9.52 1.83
CA ILE A 7 -23.34 -8.48 1.02
C ILE A 7 -21.85 -8.40 1.38
N GLU A 8 -21.52 -8.32 2.67
CA GLU A 8 -20.14 -8.30 3.17
C GLU A 8 -19.37 -9.56 2.72
N ASP A 9 -19.99 -10.72 2.84
CA ASP A 9 -19.39 -12.00 2.45
C ASP A 9 -19.21 -12.15 0.93
N THR A 10 -20.11 -11.58 0.11
CA THR A 10 -19.91 -11.56 -1.35
C THR A 10 -18.79 -10.62 -1.77
N PHE A 11 -18.71 -9.42 -1.20
CA PHE A 11 -17.68 -8.45 -1.53
C PHE A 11 -16.29 -8.96 -1.13
N ASN A 12 -16.17 -9.53 0.07
CA ASN A 12 -14.93 -10.15 0.53
C ASN A 12 -14.51 -11.32 -0.38
N ARG A 13 -15.46 -12.13 -0.87
CA ARG A 13 -15.19 -13.21 -1.82
C ARG A 13 -14.68 -12.70 -3.16
N GLU A 14 -15.27 -11.64 -3.73
CA GLU A 14 -14.79 -11.02 -4.96
C GLU A 14 -13.39 -10.44 -4.80
N LYS A 15 -13.13 -9.78 -3.66
CA LYS A 15 -11.81 -9.24 -3.33
C LYS A 15 -10.74 -10.34 -3.21
N ILE A 16 -11.03 -11.43 -2.51
CA ILE A 16 -10.14 -12.60 -2.41
C ILE A 16 -9.83 -13.17 -3.79
N ASN A 17 -10.85 -13.29 -4.65
CA ASN A 17 -10.70 -13.81 -6.00
C ASN A 17 -9.77 -12.92 -6.84
N LEU A 18 -9.94 -11.60 -6.79
CA LEU A 18 -9.09 -10.66 -7.53
C LEU A 18 -7.62 -10.76 -7.11
N TRP A 19 -7.32 -10.77 -5.80
CA TRP A 19 -5.95 -10.88 -5.33
C TRP A 19 -5.31 -12.22 -5.69
N GLN A 20 -6.08 -13.29 -5.71
CA GLN A 20 -5.59 -14.59 -6.15
C GLN A 20 -5.18 -14.56 -7.63
N ILE A 21 -6.06 -14.08 -8.52
CA ILE A 21 -5.79 -14.01 -9.97
C ILE A 21 -4.54 -13.16 -10.24
N LEU A 22 -4.43 -12.00 -9.60
CA LEU A 22 -3.28 -11.12 -9.79
C LEU A 22 -1.98 -11.76 -9.28
N ASN A 23 -2.02 -12.47 -8.15
CA ASN A 23 -0.86 -13.17 -7.62
C ASN A 23 -0.39 -14.31 -8.55
N GLU A 24 -1.32 -15.05 -9.16
CA GLU A 24 -1.01 -16.08 -10.18
C GLU A 24 -0.29 -15.47 -11.40
N GLN A 25 -0.76 -14.30 -11.86
CA GLN A 25 -0.11 -13.58 -12.96
C GLN A 25 1.29 -13.09 -12.57
N MET A 26 1.45 -12.53 -11.36
CA MET A 26 2.76 -12.07 -10.87
C MET A 26 3.79 -13.20 -10.81
N ILE A 27 3.38 -14.40 -10.38
CA ILE A 27 4.26 -15.58 -10.37
C ILE A 27 4.66 -15.98 -11.78
N THR A 28 3.71 -15.95 -12.73
CA THR A 28 3.97 -16.25 -14.15
C THR A 28 4.98 -15.28 -14.77
N ASP A 29 4.89 -14.00 -14.42
CA ASP A 29 5.78 -12.95 -14.92
C ASP A 29 7.12 -12.84 -14.15
N ASN A 30 7.37 -13.75 -13.19
CA ASN A 30 8.53 -13.74 -12.30
C ASN A 30 8.68 -12.42 -11.50
N ASN A 31 7.56 -11.76 -11.19
CA ASN A 31 7.51 -10.55 -10.38
C ASN A 31 7.26 -10.92 -8.92
N LEU A 32 8.33 -11.16 -8.17
CA LEU A 32 8.25 -11.67 -6.80
C LEU A 32 8.09 -10.54 -5.78
N LEU A 33 7.13 -10.72 -4.87
CA LEU A 33 6.98 -9.86 -3.68
C LEU A 33 8.10 -10.11 -2.67
N PRO A 34 8.36 -9.15 -1.75
CA PRO A 34 9.24 -9.38 -0.61
C PRO A 34 8.86 -10.63 0.18
N ARG A 35 9.86 -11.27 0.81
CA ARG A 35 9.62 -12.47 1.62
C ARG A 35 8.61 -12.16 2.73
N ASN A 36 7.65 -13.06 2.91
CA ASN A 36 6.56 -12.97 3.90
C ASN A 36 5.55 -11.84 3.64
N THR A 37 5.36 -11.42 2.39
CA THR A 37 4.31 -10.47 2.01
C THR A 37 3.45 -11.07 0.91
N SER A 38 2.14 -11.17 1.13
CA SER A 38 1.18 -11.53 0.09
C SER A 38 0.64 -10.30 -0.62
N LEU A 39 0.12 -10.47 -1.84
CA LEU A 39 -0.54 -9.38 -2.55
C LEU A 39 -1.73 -8.83 -1.75
N SER A 40 -2.49 -9.71 -1.09
CA SER A 40 -3.59 -9.32 -0.21
C SER A 40 -3.11 -8.44 0.94
N ASP A 41 -1.95 -8.72 1.56
CA ASP A 41 -1.42 -7.88 2.65
C ASP A 41 -1.16 -6.45 2.17
N ILE A 42 -0.66 -6.30 0.94
CA ILE A 42 -0.43 -4.99 0.33
C ILE A 42 -1.77 -4.33 0.04
N MET A 43 -2.62 -5.00 -0.74
CA MET A 43 -3.83 -4.41 -1.29
C MET A 43 -4.91 -4.15 -0.23
N ASN A 44 -4.93 -4.90 0.86
CA ASN A 44 -5.84 -4.64 1.98
C ASN A 44 -5.50 -3.30 2.65
N THR A 45 -4.23 -2.93 2.76
CA THR A 45 -3.88 -1.57 3.25
C THR A 45 -4.43 -0.46 2.36
N TRP A 46 -4.66 -0.72 1.06
CA TRP A 46 -5.23 0.26 0.14
C TRP A 46 -6.77 0.24 0.08
N THR A 47 -7.41 -0.87 0.44
CA THR A 47 -8.85 -1.09 0.20
C THR A 47 -9.71 -1.09 1.47
N ASP A 48 -9.14 -1.44 2.63
CA ASP A 48 -9.89 -1.63 3.88
C ASP A 48 -9.74 -0.47 4.88
N GLN A 49 -9.13 0.63 4.46
CA GLN A 49 -9.04 1.87 5.21
C GLN A 49 -9.28 3.06 4.29
N MET A 50 -9.80 4.15 4.83
CA MET A 50 -10.04 5.34 4.03
C MET A 50 -8.77 6.16 3.80
N GLY A 51 -8.82 7.01 2.77
CA GLY A 51 -7.79 7.99 2.49
C GLY A 51 -6.59 7.39 1.76
N TYR A 52 -5.46 8.09 1.84
CA TYR A 52 -4.22 7.73 1.16
C TYR A 52 -3.01 8.32 1.89
N PRO A 53 -1.80 7.78 1.67
CA PRO A 53 -0.61 8.27 2.34
C PRO A 53 -0.10 9.58 1.73
N TYR A 54 0.38 10.47 2.58
CA TYR A 54 1.42 11.45 2.28
C TYR A 54 2.78 10.84 2.62
N VAL A 55 3.69 10.81 1.64
CA VAL A 55 5.05 10.31 1.81
C VAL A 55 6.01 11.49 1.89
N GLU A 56 6.72 11.60 3.00
CA GLU A 56 7.75 12.61 3.19
C GLU A 56 9.13 11.99 2.96
N VAL A 57 9.94 12.68 2.15
CA VAL A 57 11.31 12.26 1.81
C VAL A 57 12.26 13.39 2.16
N ILE A 58 13.06 13.19 3.20
CA ILE A 58 14.06 14.14 3.67
C ILE A 58 15.44 13.64 3.27
N ARG A 59 16.18 14.46 2.52
CA ARG A 59 17.57 14.17 2.13
C ARG A 59 18.49 15.06 2.93
N ASP A 60 19.33 14.44 3.75
CA ASP A 60 20.41 15.12 4.45
C ASP A 60 21.72 14.94 3.68
N TYR A 61 22.12 15.99 2.95
CA TYR A 61 23.35 15.99 2.16
C TYR A 61 24.62 16.11 3.03
N SER A 62 24.51 16.51 4.30
CA SER A 62 25.67 16.57 5.20
C SER A 62 26.07 15.17 5.68
N THR A 63 25.08 14.30 5.91
CA THR A 63 25.28 12.91 6.35
C THR A 63 25.13 11.89 5.22
N ASN A 64 24.72 12.32 4.02
CA ASN A 64 24.35 11.47 2.88
C ASN A 64 23.24 10.45 3.21
N MET A 65 22.32 10.81 4.11
CA MET A 65 21.20 9.96 4.49
C MET A 65 19.89 10.41 3.83
N ILE A 66 19.01 9.44 3.57
CA ILE A 66 17.64 9.68 3.11
C ILE A 66 16.69 9.07 4.14
N SER A 67 15.85 9.91 4.75
CA SER A 67 14.78 9.49 5.64
C SER A 67 13.46 9.51 4.88
N ILE A 68 12.71 8.42 4.98
CA ILE A 68 11.40 8.27 4.34
C ILE A 68 10.39 7.94 5.43
N SER A 69 9.31 8.70 5.50
CA SER A 69 8.21 8.50 6.43
C SER A 69 6.87 8.59 5.69
N GLN A 70 5.84 7.96 6.25
CA GLN A 70 4.48 8.00 5.71
C GLN A 70 3.50 8.44 6.80
N HIS A 71 2.49 9.21 6.38
CA HIS A 71 1.42 9.70 7.23
C HIS A 71 0.10 9.65 6.45
N GLN A 72 -1.04 9.60 7.13
CA GLN A 72 -2.33 9.82 6.46
C GLN A 72 -2.39 11.25 5.92
N PHE A 73 -2.77 11.42 4.65
CA PHE A 73 -3.14 12.73 4.16
C PHE A 73 -4.55 13.10 4.66
N LEU A 74 -4.66 14.23 5.35
CA LEU A 74 -5.92 14.84 5.76
C LEU A 74 -5.98 16.26 5.20
N PHE A 75 -7.06 16.61 4.52
CA PHE A 75 -7.27 17.97 4.03
C PHE A 75 -7.55 18.95 5.19
N ASP A 76 -8.36 18.50 6.15
CA ASP A 76 -8.61 19.20 7.39
C ASP A 76 -7.74 18.59 8.49
N VAL A 77 -6.84 19.39 9.05
CA VAL A 77 -5.89 18.99 10.10
C VAL A 77 -6.56 18.70 11.44
N GLU A 78 -7.78 19.19 11.67
CA GLU A 78 -8.53 18.89 12.89
C GLU A 78 -9.44 17.67 12.75
N ALA A 79 -9.54 17.12 11.53
CA ALA A 79 -10.36 15.93 11.27
C ALA A 79 -9.91 14.75 12.14
N GLN A 80 -10.89 14.07 12.72
CA GLN A 80 -10.69 12.84 13.48
C GLN A 80 -11.15 11.67 12.63
N PRO A 81 -10.25 11.03 11.86
CA PRO A 81 -10.62 9.89 11.06
C PRO A 81 -10.94 8.71 12.00
N PRO A 82 -11.93 7.85 11.67
CA PRO A 82 -12.27 6.71 12.49
C PRO A 82 -11.12 5.70 12.56
N ASN A 83 -11.25 4.69 13.41
CA ASN A 83 -10.21 3.70 13.58
C ASN A 83 -9.93 2.94 12.28
N SER A 84 -8.66 2.88 11.89
CA SER A 84 -8.19 2.06 10.79
C SER A 84 -7.67 0.70 11.30
N PRO A 85 -7.98 -0.42 10.63
CA PRO A 85 -7.38 -1.73 10.93
C PRO A 85 -5.86 -1.77 10.66
N TYR A 86 -5.33 -0.81 9.90
CA TYR A 86 -3.92 -0.71 9.53
C TYR A 86 -3.23 0.54 10.10
N ASN A 87 -3.85 1.20 11.09
CA ASN A 87 -3.32 2.41 11.72
C ASN A 87 -2.91 3.51 10.74
N TYR A 88 -3.61 3.60 9.59
CA TYR A 88 -3.27 4.53 8.51
C TYR A 88 -1.83 4.38 8.01
N GLN A 89 -1.39 3.13 7.86
CA GLN A 89 -0.16 2.77 7.20
C GLN A 89 -0.46 1.94 5.96
N TRP A 90 0.26 2.22 4.88
CA TRP A 90 0.13 1.55 3.60
C TRP A 90 1.42 0.82 3.24
N TYR A 91 1.28 -0.32 2.56
CA TYR A 91 2.38 -0.90 1.79
C TYR A 91 2.49 -0.16 0.47
N ILE A 92 3.47 0.75 0.39
CA ILE A 92 3.67 1.62 -0.78
C ILE A 92 4.80 1.03 -1.64
N PRO A 93 4.52 0.52 -2.85
CA PRO A 93 5.57 0.10 -3.77
C PRO A 93 6.29 1.36 -4.28
N PHE A 94 7.48 1.62 -3.75
CA PHE A 94 8.23 2.83 -4.07
C PHE A 94 9.37 2.56 -5.06
N GLN A 95 9.56 3.46 -6.02
CA GLN A 95 10.71 3.48 -6.93
C GLN A 95 11.36 4.85 -6.87
N PHE A 96 12.70 4.89 -6.81
CA PHE A 96 13.46 6.14 -6.84
C PHE A 96 14.35 6.19 -8.08
N LYS A 97 14.58 7.41 -8.56
CA LYS A 97 15.57 7.70 -9.60
C LYS A 97 16.47 8.83 -9.11
N SER A 98 17.77 8.72 -9.37
CA SER A 98 18.74 9.77 -9.09
C SER A 98 19.41 10.23 -10.39
N LEU A 99 19.75 11.51 -10.47
CA LEU A 99 20.38 12.09 -11.67
C LEU A 99 21.79 11.54 -11.94
N SER A 100 22.43 10.93 -10.93
CA SER A 100 23.75 10.30 -11.08
C SER A 100 23.69 8.89 -11.67
N SER A 101 22.51 8.29 -11.84
CA SER A 101 22.35 7.00 -12.52
C SER A 101 21.97 7.21 -13.99
N SER A 102 22.93 7.66 -14.79
CA SER A 102 22.85 7.51 -16.25
C SER A 102 23.07 6.03 -16.59
N SER A 103 21.96 5.37 -16.93
CA SER A 103 21.83 4.10 -17.68
C SER A 103 23.13 3.48 -18.19
N SER A 104 23.57 2.40 -17.55
CA SER A 104 24.35 1.35 -18.23
C SER A 104 23.39 0.21 -18.56
N SER A 105 23.32 -0.05 -19.87
CA SER A 105 22.44 -0.95 -20.61
C SER A 105 22.42 -2.39 -20.14
#